data_AF-A0A0T2YUQ4-F1
#
_entry.id   AF-A0A0T2YUQ4-F1
#
_cell.length_a   1.000
_cell.length_b   1.000
_cell.length_c   1.000
_cell.angle_alpha   90.00
_cell.angle_beta   90.00
_cell.angle_gamma   90.00
#
_symmetry.space_group_name_H-M   'P 1'
#
loop_
_entity.id
_entity.type
_entity.pdbx_description
1 polymer ?
#
loop_
_entity_poly.entity_id
_entity_poly.type
_entity_poly.pdbx_seq_one_letter_code
_entity_poly.pdbx_strand_id
1 'polypeptide(L)'
;MGSKRQRTIVGRPQREIDRKASAIGQAVREALAETLNKAQRINAQSARRKAAAGQPKLYAWHAPAVDCISNGKARTPYEFGVKVCIASTLHGNLIAGARAFHGNPYDGHTLAEQLEQATILMQDSATKSATAFVDLGYRGKAKRISERKAAQTAPGHRAHHWPPQERPSDGSLPSQR
;
A
#
# COMPACT_ATOMS: atom_id res chain seq x y z
N MET A 1 -19.90 19.82 4.73
CA MET A 1 -21.28 19.28 4.79
C MET A 1 -21.18 17.77 4.51
N GLY A 2 -21.29 16.84 5.47
CA GLY A 2 -21.00 15.43 5.09
C GLY A 2 -21.24 14.32 6.12
N SER A 3 -20.63 14.34 7.30
CA SER A 3 -20.61 13.14 8.15
C SER A 3 -21.95 12.84 8.85
N LYS A 4 -22.65 13.87 9.36
CA LYS A 4 -23.95 13.68 10.04
C LYS A 4 -25.02 13.11 9.10
N ARG A 5 -25.01 13.54 7.83
CA ARG A 5 -25.98 13.09 6.81
C ARG A 5 -25.74 11.63 6.40
N GLN A 6 -24.48 11.22 6.25
CA GLN A 6 -24.11 9.82 5.96
C GLN A 6 -24.60 8.86 7.05
N ARG A 7 -24.41 9.21 8.32
CA ARG A 7 -24.91 8.41 9.46
C ARG A 7 -26.42 8.16 9.38
N THR A 8 -27.20 9.20 9.07
CA THR A 8 -28.66 9.07 8.96
C THR A 8 -29.07 8.25 7.75
N ILE A 9 -28.47 8.50 6.58
CA ILE A 9 -28.81 7.82 5.32
C ILE A 9 -28.47 6.33 5.39
N VAL A 10 -27.29 5.96 5.90
CA VAL A 10 -26.84 4.56 5.96
C VAL A 10 -27.44 3.84 7.17
N GLY A 11 -27.60 4.53 8.29
CA GLY A 11 -27.99 3.90 9.55
C GLY A 11 -29.43 3.36 9.58
N ARG A 12 -30.38 3.98 8.86
CA ARG A 12 -31.77 3.49 8.82
C ARG A 12 -31.90 2.18 8.02
N PRO A 13 -31.42 2.08 6.76
CA PRO A 13 -31.41 0.82 6.02
C PRO A 13 -30.64 -0.29 6.75
N GLN A 14 -29.48 0.02 7.34
CA GLN A 14 -28.68 -0.96 8.07
C GLN A 14 -29.48 -1.62 9.20
N ARG A 15 -30.13 -0.84 10.07
CA ARG A 15 -30.96 -1.37 11.17
C ARG A 15 -32.15 -2.18 10.67
N GLU A 16 -32.74 -1.79 9.56
CA GLU A 16 -33.88 -2.52 8.98
C GLU A 16 -33.44 -3.88 8.44
N ILE A 17 -32.31 -3.93 7.74
CA ILE A 17 -31.72 -5.18 7.25
C ILE A 17 -31.32 -6.06 8.43
N ASP A 18 -30.64 -5.51 9.45
CA ASP A 18 -30.25 -6.26 10.66
C ASP A 18 -31.48 -6.87 11.35
N ARG A 19 -32.59 -6.11 11.48
CA ARG A 19 -33.84 -6.61 12.07
C ARG A 19 -34.48 -7.73 11.25
N LYS A 20 -34.45 -7.62 9.92
CA LYS A 20 -35.00 -8.63 9.00
C LYS A 20 -34.07 -9.84 8.84
N ALA A 21 -32.76 -9.67 9.05
CA ALA A 21 -31.76 -10.72 8.89
C ALA A 21 -31.99 -11.91 9.84
N SER A 22 -32.59 -11.69 11.02
CA SER A 22 -33.00 -12.77 11.93
C SER A 22 -34.00 -13.74 11.29
N ALA A 23 -34.85 -13.27 10.38
CA ALA A 23 -35.84 -14.07 9.65
C ALA A 23 -35.30 -14.66 8.33
N ILE A 24 -34.06 -14.33 7.98
CA ILE A 24 -33.44 -14.69 6.71
C ILE A 24 -32.45 -15.86 6.95
N GLY A 25 -32.46 -16.83 6.03
CA GLY A 25 -31.58 -18.00 6.06
C GLY A 25 -30.08 -17.65 6.01
N GLN A 26 -29.25 -18.58 6.50
CA GLN A 26 -27.81 -18.38 6.69
C GLN A 26 -27.07 -17.90 5.43
N ALA A 27 -27.39 -18.45 4.26
CA ALA A 27 -26.76 -18.10 2.99
C ALA A 27 -26.90 -16.61 2.62
N VAL A 28 -28.05 -15.99 2.89
CA VAL A 28 -28.28 -14.58 2.58
C VAL A 28 -27.59 -13.67 3.61
N ARG A 29 -27.43 -14.12 4.87
CA ARG A 29 -26.61 -13.38 5.86
C ARG A 29 -25.16 -13.30 5.43
N GLU A 30 -24.61 -14.41 4.94
CA GLU A 30 -23.24 -14.47 4.43
C GLU A 30 -23.06 -13.55 3.21
N ALA A 31 -24.01 -13.58 2.27
CA ALA A 31 -24.00 -12.68 1.11
C ALA A 31 -24.06 -11.19 1.49
N LEU A 32 -24.74 -10.83 2.59
CA LEU A 32 -24.86 -9.44 3.05
C LEU A 32 -23.75 -9.02 4.02
N ALA A 33 -22.95 -9.94 4.54
CA ALA A 33 -22.02 -9.69 5.64
C ALA A 33 -21.02 -8.57 5.32
N GLU A 34 -20.42 -8.58 4.12
CA GLU A 34 -19.46 -7.55 3.71
C GLU A 34 -20.13 -6.17 3.60
N THR A 35 -21.33 -6.12 3.01
CA THR A 35 -22.11 -4.91 2.82
C THR A 35 -22.52 -4.29 4.16
N LEU A 36 -22.98 -5.13 5.10
CA LEU A 36 -23.34 -4.70 6.45
C LEU A 36 -22.12 -4.23 7.24
N ASN A 37 -20.97 -4.90 7.09
CA ASN A 37 -19.71 -4.47 7.71
C ASN A 37 -19.29 -3.07 7.23
N LYS A 38 -19.33 -2.82 5.91
CA LYS A 38 -19.06 -1.48 5.34
C LYS A 38 -20.03 -0.43 5.86
N ALA A 39 -21.32 -0.75 5.95
CA ALA A 39 -22.34 0.16 6.49
C ALA A 39 -22.08 0.53 7.96
N GLN A 40 -21.80 -0.47 8.79
CA GLN A 40 -21.45 -0.31 10.20
C GLN A 40 -20.20 0.58 10.35
N ARG A 41 -19.18 0.33 9.53
CA ARG A 41 -17.93 1.08 9.53
C ARG A 41 -18.16 2.55 9.16
N ILE A 42 -18.94 2.86 8.12
CA ILE A 42 -19.31 4.25 7.77
C ILE A 42 -20.09 4.93 8.90
N ASN A 43 -21.04 4.22 9.53
CA ASN A 43 -21.85 4.76 10.62
C ASN A 43 -20.98 5.10 11.84
N ALA A 44 -20.09 4.19 12.24
CA ALA A 44 -19.13 4.41 13.32
C ALA A 44 -18.14 5.55 13.01
N GLN A 45 -17.63 5.60 11.78
CA GLN A 45 -16.73 6.66 11.32
C GLN A 45 -17.40 8.03 11.29
N SER A 46 -18.65 8.09 10.83
CA SER A 46 -19.46 9.31 10.76
C SER A 46 -19.81 9.83 12.16
N ALA A 47 -20.08 8.92 13.10
CA ALA A 47 -20.34 9.23 14.50
C ALA A 47 -19.12 9.88 15.18
N ARG A 48 -17.94 9.28 15.00
CA ARG A 48 -16.70 9.68 15.68
C ARG A 48 -15.90 10.73 14.91
N ARG A 49 -16.28 11.01 13.65
CA ARG A 49 -15.54 11.82 12.66
C ARG A 49 -14.09 11.34 12.42
N LYS A 50 -13.78 10.09 12.76
CA LYS A 50 -12.48 9.45 12.63
C LYS A 50 -12.65 7.97 12.28
N ALA A 51 -11.54 7.29 11.97
CA ALA A 51 -11.56 5.86 11.73
C ALA A 51 -12.15 5.08 12.93
N ALA A 52 -12.77 3.92 12.67
CA ALA A 52 -13.20 3.04 13.75
C ALA A 52 -11.95 2.43 14.43
N ALA A 53 -12.02 2.12 15.72
CA ALA A 53 -10.88 1.56 16.43
C ALA A 53 -10.47 0.22 15.77
N GLY A 54 -9.18 0.07 15.47
CA GLY A 54 -8.65 -1.13 14.81
C GLY A 54 -8.97 -1.26 13.31
N GLN A 55 -9.62 -0.28 12.67
CA GLN A 55 -9.89 -0.33 11.23
C GLN A 55 -9.55 0.99 10.53
N PRO A 56 -9.00 0.95 9.30
CA PRO A 56 -8.71 2.17 8.55
C PRO A 56 -9.98 2.97 8.25
N LYS A 57 -9.83 4.21 7.81
CA LYS A 57 -10.96 5.01 7.34
C LYS A 57 -11.46 4.48 5.99
N LEU A 58 -12.77 4.43 5.75
CA LEU A 58 -13.33 4.03 4.46
C LEU A 58 -13.57 5.28 3.63
N TYR A 59 -12.83 5.45 2.54
CA TYR A 59 -12.93 6.63 1.69
C TYR A 59 -13.89 6.44 0.51
N ALA A 60 -14.01 5.20 0.00
CA ALA A 60 -14.93 4.84 -1.07
C ALA A 60 -15.69 3.55 -0.72
N TRP A 61 -17.01 3.54 -0.95
CA TRP A 61 -17.84 2.36 -0.73
C TRP A 61 -17.50 1.21 -1.68
N HIS A 62 -17.37 1.53 -2.97
CA HIS A 62 -17.09 0.57 -4.04
C HIS A 62 -15.64 0.11 -4.10
N ALA A 63 -14.71 0.87 -3.51
CA ALA A 63 -13.28 0.58 -3.51
C ALA A 63 -12.73 0.65 -2.08
N PRO A 64 -12.98 -0.37 -1.24
CA PRO A 64 -12.62 -0.34 0.18
C PRO A 64 -11.11 -0.41 0.45
N ALA A 65 -10.32 -0.80 -0.55
CA ALA A 65 -8.86 -0.85 -0.51
C ALA A 65 -8.18 0.51 -0.74
N VAL A 66 -8.94 1.52 -1.21
CA VAL A 66 -8.41 2.85 -1.50
C VAL A 66 -8.10 3.62 -0.23
N ASP A 67 -6.88 4.16 -0.17
CA ASP A 67 -6.40 5.04 0.87
C ASP A 67 -6.46 6.51 0.43
N CYS A 68 -6.40 7.42 1.40
CA CYS A 68 -6.21 8.85 1.14
C CYS A 68 -4.72 9.17 1.22
N ILE A 69 -4.17 9.70 0.13
CA ILE A 69 -2.74 9.97 -0.03
C ILE A 69 -2.56 11.48 -0.13
N SER A 70 -1.61 12.04 0.62
CA SER A 70 -1.29 13.46 0.54
C SER A 70 -0.32 13.74 -0.61
N ASN A 71 -0.67 14.70 -1.47
CA ASN A 71 0.05 14.99 -2.71
C ASN A 71 1.03 16.17 -2.62
N GLY A 72 1.05 16.90 -1.51
CA GLY A 72 1.90 18.10 -1.36
C GLY A 72 1.55 19.26 -2.31
N LYS A 73 0.52 19.12 -3.16
CA LYS A 73 0.06 20.14 -4.10
C LYS A 73 -0.96 21.06 -3.43
N ALA A 74 -0.76 22.38 -3.53
CA ALA A 74 -1.60 23.37 -2.86
C ALA A 74 -3.10 23.29 -3.25
N ARG A 75 -3.40 23.08 -4.55
CA ARG A 75 -4.78 23.05 -5.07
C ARG A 75 -5.48 21.70 -4.93
N THR A 76 -4.73 20.61 -4.89
CA THR A 76 -5.24 19.24 -4.77
C THR A 76 -4.38 18.48 -3.76
N PRO A 77 -4.53 18.79 -2.46
CA PRO A 77 -3.63 18.29 -1.41
C PRO A 77 -3.77 16.79 -1.15
N TYR A 78 -4.86 16.18 -1.61
CA TYR A 78 -5.15 14.76 -1.42
C TYR A 78 -5.59 14.09 -2.72
N GLU A 79 -5.25 12.82 -2.85
CA GLU A 79 -5.81 11.88 -3.82
C GLU A 79 -6.31 10.62 -3.11
N PHE A 80 -7.14 9.87 -3.83
CA PHE A 80 -7.69 8.60 -3.36
C PHE A 80 -7.22 7.50 -4.30
N GLY A 81 -6.43 6.57 -3.78
CA GLY A 81 -5.92 5.46 -4.56
C GLY A 81 -5.21 4.41 -3.72
N VAL A 82 -4.57 3.47 -4.41
CA VAL A 82 -3.61 2.54 -3.83
C VAL A 82 -2.25 2.89 -4.43
N LYS A 83 -1.21 2.87 -3.61
CA LYS A 83 0.15 3.12 -4.10
C LYS A 83 0.59 1.95 -4.97
N VAL A 84 1.14 2.22 -6.15
CA VAL A 84 1.62 1.19 -7.07
C VAL A 84 3.07 1.50 -7.41
N CYS A 85 3.92 0.47 -7.39
CA CYS A 85 5.27 0.55 -7.95
C CYS A 85 5.29 -0.19 -9.29
N ILE A 86 5.98 0.40 -10.27
CA ILE A 86 6.13 -0.16 -11.61
C ILE A 86 7.63 -0.24 -11.88
N ALA A 87 8.13 -1.44 -12.14
CA ALA A 87 9.48 -1.67 -12.62
C ALA A 87 9.45 -1.79 -14.15
N SER A 88 10.28 -1.00 -14.82
CA SER A 88 10.45 -1.05 -16.26
C SER A 88 11.92 -1.15 -16.64
N THR A 89 12.19 -1.63 -17.85
CA THR A 89 13.53 -1.63 -18.42
C THR A 89 13.94 -0.18 -18.72
N LEU A 90 15.23 0.13 -18.48
CA LEU A 90 15.78 1.46 -18.77
C LEU A 90 15.65 1.83 -20.26
N HIS A 91 15.71 0.82 -21.13
CA HIS A 91 15.58 0.96 -22.57
C HIS A 91 14.40 0.11 -23.07
N GLY A 92 13.63 0.65 -24.01
CA GLY A 92 12.56 -0.09 -24.70
C GLY A 92 11.20 -0.14 -23.99
N ASN A 93 11.00 0.58 -22.87
CA ASN A 93 9.71 0.75 -22.18
C ASN A 93 8.99 -0.55 -21.79
N LEU A 94 9.71 -1.67 -21.62
CA LEU A 94 9.12 -2.93 -21.19
C LEU A 94 8.85 -2.89 -19.69
N ILE A 95 7.62 -3.19 -19.28
CA ILE A 95 7.27 -3.33 -17.86
C ILE A 95 7.69 -4.72 -17.38
N ALA A 96 8.67 -4.77 -16.48
CA ALA A 96 9.18 -5.98 -15.86
C ALA A 96 8.36 -6.42 -14.64
N GLY A 97 7.59 -5.51 -14.04
CA GLY A 97 6.71 -5.84 -12.93
C GLY A 97 5.87 -4.65 -12.47
N ALA A 98 4.73 -4.95 -11.86
CA ALA A 98 3.88 -3.95 -11.21
C ALA A 98 3.29 -4.54 -9.92
N ARG A 99 3.41 -3.80 -8.81
CA ARG A 99 2.92 -4.22 -7.49
C ARG A 99 2.11 -3.12 -6.83
N ALA A 100 0.94 -3.47 -6.33
CA ALA A 100 0.13 -2.61 -5.50
C ALA A 100 0.51 -2.74 -4.01
N PHE A 101 0.56 -1.62 -3.31
CA PHE A 101 0.93 -1.50 -1.91
C PHE A 101 -0.21 -0.84 -1.12
N HIS A 102 -0.84 -1.64 -0.27
CA HIS A 102 -1.97 -1.24 0.57
C HIS A 102 -1.50 -0.58 1.87
N GLY A 103 -2.35 0.28 2.47
CA GLY A 103 -2.05 0.93 3.75
C GLY A 103 -1.16 2.15 3.63
N ASN A 104 -1.06 2.73 2.43
CA ASN A 104 -0.25 3.91 2.10
C ASN A 104 1.18 3.89 2.70
N PRO A 105 2.03 2.90 2.36
CA PRO A 105 3.39 2.86 2.87
C PRO A 105 4.25 3.98 2.28
N TYR A 106 5.30 4.36 3.01
CA TYR A 106 6.34 5.25 2.49
C TYR A 106 7.11 4.59 1.34
N ASP A 107 7.35 5.33 0.25
CA ASP A 107 7.93 4.81 -1.00
C ASP A 107 9.27 4.10 -0.78
N GLY A 108 10.14 4.65 0.07
CA GLY A 108 11.43 4.04 0.41
C GLY A 108 11.35 2.67 1.10
N HIS A 109 10.17 2.24 1.55
CA HIS A 109 9.95 0.88 2.07
C HIS A 109 9.44 -0.10 1.01
N THR A 110 9.00 0.37 -0.16
CA THR A 110 8.39 -0.46 -1.20
C THR A 110 9.41 -1.02 -2.20
N LEU A 111 10.62 -0.43 -2.27
CA LEU A 111 11.61 -0.76 -3.30
C LEU A 111 12.06 -2.22 -3.25
N ALA A 112 12.36 -2.75 -2.05
CA ALA A 112 12.85 -4.11 -1.90
C ALA A 112 11.83 -5.14 -2.40
N GLU A 113 10.57 -4.97 -2.00
CA GLU A 113 9.45 -5.81 -2.43
C GLU A 113 9.17 -5.71 -3.95
N GLN A 114 9.43 -4.56 -4.57
CA GLN A 114 9.31 -4.41 -6.02
C GLN A 114 10.46 -5.12 -6.76
N LEU A 115 11.70 -4.98 -6.28
CA LEU A 115 12.86 -5.62 -6.90
C LEU A 115 12.78 -7.15 -6.79
N GLU A 116 12.29 -7.66 -5.67
CA GLU A 116 11.98 -9.07 -5.50
C GLU A 116 10.96 -9.54 -6.55
N GLN A 117 9.84 -8.83 -6.70
CA GLN A 117 8.83 -9.16 -7.70
C GLN A 117 9.41 -9.16 -9.12
N ALA A 118 10.15 -8.12 -9.49
CA ALA A 118 10.76 -8.02 -10.82
C ALA A 118 11.77 -9.16 -11.06
N THR A 119 12.54 -9.54 -10.05
CA THR A 119 13.49 -10.67 -10.13
C THR A 119 12.77 -11.99 -10.35
N ILE A 120 11.66 -12.23 -9.65
CA ILE A 120 10.83 -13.43 -9.84
C ILE A 120 10.25 -13.45 -11.25
N LEU A 121 9.68 -12.33 -11.72
CA LEU A 121 9.07 -12.25 -13.05
C LEU A 121 10.09 -12.37 -14.19
N MET A 122 11.33 -11.95 -13.96
CA MET A 122 12.43 -12.03 -14.93
C MET A 122 13.35 -13.25 -14.70
N GLN A 123 12.94 -14.23 -13.90
CA GLN A 123 13.81 -15.35 -13.51
C GLN A 123 14.38 -16.16 -14.70
N ASP A 124 13.61 -16.28 -15.78
CA ASP A 124 13.98 -17.00 -17.00
C ASP A 124 14.72 -16.12 -18.03
N SER A 125 14.93 -14.84 -17.70
CA SER A 125 15.69 -13.92 -18.56
C SER A 125 17.18 -14.10 -18.34
N ALA A 126 17.94 -14.12 -19.44
CA ALA A 126 19.41 -14.16 -19.41
C ALA A 126 20.04 -12.91 -18.76
N THR A 127 19.27 -11.83 -18.59
CA THR A 127 19.72 -10.55 -18.05
C THR A 127 19.15 -10.31 -16.65
N LYS A 128 20.03 -10.23 -15.65
CA LYS A 128 19.67 -9.80 -14.29
C LYS A 128 19.83 -8.28 -14.16
N SER A 129 18.86 -7.61 -13.56
CA SER A 129 18.93 -6.17 -13.29
C SER A 129 20.01 -5.86 -12.25
N ALA A 130 21.15 -5.34 -12.70
CA ALA A 130 22.28 -4.98 -11.83
C ALA A 130 22.14 -3.59 -11.18
N THR A 131 21.29 -2.72 -11.72
CA THR A 131 21.12 -1.34 -11.26
C THR A 131 19.68 -0.90 -11.43
N ALA A 132 19.13 -0.27 -10.40
CA ALA A 132 17.81 0.33 -10.41
C ALA A 132 17.93 1.86 -10.39
N PHE A 133 17.19 2.52 -11.27
CA PHE A 133 17.04 3.98 -11.27
C PHE A 133 15.71 4.32 -10.63
N VAL A 134 15.74 5.12 -9.57
CA VAL A 134 14.57 5.38 -8.74
C VAL A 134 14.47 6.86 -8.37
N ASP A 135 13.24 7.31 -8.13
CA ASP A 135 12.96 8.66 -7.65
C ASP A 135 13.48 8.90 -6.24
N LEU A 136 13.54 10.18 -5.85
CA LEU A 136 13.98 10.61 -4.54
C LEU A 136 13.17 10.02 -3.37
N GLY A 137 11.89 9.71 -3.60
CA GLY A 137 11.01 9.11 -2.60
C GLY A 137 11.44 7.71 -2.18
N TYR A 138 12.22 7.02 -3.01
CA TYR A 138 12.75 5.68 -2.72
C TYR A 138 14.02 5.69 -1.87
N ARG A 139 14.41 6.85 -1.32
CA ARG A 139 15.45 6.92 -0.30
C ARG A 139 15.03 6.04 0.89
N GLY A 140 15.64 4.88 1.00
CA GLY A 140 15.43 3.95 2.12
C GLY A 140 15.81 4.60 3.46
N LYS A 141 15.54 3.88 4.56
CA LYS A 141 15.97 4.34 5.89
C LYS A 141 17.48 4.54 5.88
N ALA A 142 17.94 5.77 6.13
CA ALA A 142 19.35 6.00 6.40
C ALA A 142 19.72 5.17 7.63
N LYS A 143 20.48 4.08 7.45
CA LYS A 143 21.23 3.53 8.58
C LYS A 143 22.11 4.68 9.08
N ARG A 144 22.17 4.91 10.40
CA ARG A 144 23.14 5.86 10.99
C ARG A 144 24.53 5.39 10.54
N ILE A 145 25.11 6.05 9.55
CA ILE A 145 26.47 5.81 9.11
C ILE A 145 27.36 6.67 10.01
N SER A 146 27.99 6.04 11.00
CA SER A 146 29.34 6.44 11.39
C SER A 146 30.22 6.23 10.15
N GLU A 147 30.99 7.27 9.79
CA GLU A 147 31.88 7.38 8.63
C GLU A 147 31.25 7.96 7.35
N ARG A 148 31.27 9.29 7.30
CA ARG A 148 31.15 10.06 6.05
C ARG A 148 32.41 9.85 5.21
N LYS A 149 32.29 9.25 4.02
CA LYS A 149 33.15 9.62 2.89
C LYS A 149 32.31 10.42 1.90
N ALA A 150 32.65 11.70 1.79
CA ALA A 150 32.07 12.62 0.84
C ALA A 150 32.53 12.24 -0.57
N ALA A 151 31.58 11.99 -1.47
CA ALA A 151 31.85 11.99 -2.91
C ALA A 151 31.34 13.31 -3.49
N GLN A 152 32.29 14.13 -3.92
CA GLN A 152 32.10 15.37 -4.67
C GLN A 152 31.37 15.08 -6.00
N THR A 153 30.55 16.03 -6.46
CA THR A 153 29.60 15.86 -7.59
C THR A 153 29.98 16.80 -8.74
N ALA A 154 29.72 16.40 -9.99
CA ALA A 154 29.54 17.29 -11.14
C ALA A 154 28.08 17.17 -11.66
N PRO A 155 27.51 18.20 -12.32
CA PRO A 155 26.07 18.45 -12.33
C PRO A 155 25.33 17.73 -13.48
N GLY A 156 24.15 17.19 -13.17
CA GLY A 156 23.24 16.60 -14.15
C GLY A 156 23.09 15.08 -13.97
N HIS A 157 21.97 14.67 -13.37
CA HIS A 157 21.52 13.28 -13.20
C HIS A 157 22.34 12.40 -12.24
N ARG A 158 21.86 12.24 -10.99
CA ARG A 158 22.38 11.25 -10.04
C ARG A 158 21.61 9.94 -10.16
N ALA A 159 22.28 8.89 -10.64
CA ALA A 159 21.88 7.51 -10.35
C ALA A 159 22.28 7.17 -8.91
N HIS A 160 21.34 6.65 -8.12
CA HIS A 160 21.65 6.09 -6.81
C HIS A 160 21.92 4.60 -6.98
N HIS A 161 23.19 4.19 -6.91
CA HIS A 161 23.59 2.78 -6.93
C HIS A 161 23.09 2.08 -5.66
N TRP A 162 22.22 1.09 -5.82
CA TRP A 162 21.82 0.17 -4.75
C TRP A 162 22.67 -1.09 -4.86
N PRO A 163 23.48 -1.44 -3.85
CA PRO A 163 24.33 -2.63 -3.92
C PRO A 163 23.48 -3.92 -3.85
N PRO A 164 23.90 -5.02 -4.48
CA PRO A 164 23.23 -6.32 -4.36
C PRO A 164 23.19 -6.77 -2.90
N GLN A 165 22.04 -7.22 -2.41
CA GLN A 165 21.95 -7.90 -1.12
C GLN A 165 22.45 -9.34 -1.30
N GLU A 166 23.55 -9.68 -0.64
CA GLU A 166 24.00 -11.06 -0.48
C GLU A 166 22.92 -11.85 0.28
N ARG A 167 22.57 -13.03 -0.24
CA ARG A 167 21.71 -13.99 0.46
C ARG A 167 22.38 -14.39 1.78
N PRO A 168 21.65 -14.51 2.91
CA PRO A 168 22.19 -15.18 4.08
C PRO A 168 22.57 -16.61 3.68
N SER A 169 23.80 -17.00 3.96
CA SER A 169 24.28 -18.37 3.86
C SER A 169 23.41 -19.29 4.73
N ASP A 170 23.02 -20.44 4.19
CA ASP A 170 22.31 -21.51 4.90
C ASP A 170 23.06 -21.87 6.20
N GLY A 171 22.57 -21.32 7.31
CA GLY A 171 23.05 -21.58 8.66
C GLY A 171 22.16 -22.61 9.33
N SER A 172 22.70 -23.81 9.50
CA SER A 172 22.20 -24.90 10.32
C SER A 172 21.61 -24.44 11.66
N LEU A 173 20.38 -24.89 11.94
CA LEU A 173 19.72 -24.75 13.24
C LEU A 173 20.54 -25.47 14.34
N PRO A 174 20.80 -24.84 15.50
CA PRO A 174 21.36 -25.55 16.64
C PRO A 174 20.30 -26.43 17.31
N SER A 175 20.65 -27.70 17.49
CA SER A 175 19.94 -28.69 18.31
C SER A 175 19.77 -28.19 19.75
N GLN A 176 18.52 -28.03 20.19
CA GLN A 176 18.16 -27.82 21.60
C GLN A 176 18.26 -29.16 22.34
N ARG A 177 19.05 -29.20 23.42
CA ARG A 177 18.89 -30.10 24.56
C ARG A 177 18.53 -29.24 25.77
#